data_AF-A0A1I5JR14-F1
#
_entry.id   AF-A0A1I5JR14-F1
#
_cell.length_a   1.000
_cell.length_b   1.000
_cell.length_c   1.000
_cell.angle_alpha   90.00
_cell.angle_beta   90.00
_cell.angle_gamma   90.00
#
_symmetry.space_group_name_H-M   'P 1'
#
loop_
_entity.id
_entity.type
_entity.pdbx_description
1 polymer ?
#
loop_
_entity_poly.entity_id
_entity_poly.type
_entity_poly.pdbx_seq_one_letter_code
_entity_poly.pdbx_strand_id
1 'polypeptide(L)'
;MSAGTLDPRGVRFTAAMTSAILALGLITASWRVMAAQMVLFGLCAFLGMRLNPWGFVYRQAVQPRLSPIDQAEREEPAPVRFSQGVGFAFALVATIGYAAGWATLGLVANALALVAALLNAVFGYCLGCQLYLVLRRLAPAGASAPDPR
;
A
#
# COMPACT_ATOMS: atom_id res chain seq x y z
N MET A 1 18.03 -8.40 -5.78
CA MET A 1 16.99 -9.38 -6.17
C MET A 1 15.99 -8.66 -7.05
N SER A 2 16.00 -8.94 -8.35
CA SER A 2 15.19 -8.26 -9.36
C SER A 2 13.74 -8.21 -8.90
N ALA A 3 13.27 -7.00 -8.62
CA ALA A 3 11.92 -6.80 -8.16
C ALA A 3 11.01 -7.02 -9.37
N GLY A 4 10.39 -8.20 -9.43
CA GLY A 4 9.42 -8.52 -10.47
C GLY A 4 8.40 -7.39 -10.56
N THR A 5 8.12 -6.95 -11.78
CA THR A 5 7.11 -5.93 -12.06
C THR A 5 5.74 -6.42 -11.59
N LEU A 6 4.90 -5.49 -11.12
CA LEU A 6 3.60 -5.79 -10.54
C LEU A 6 2.49 -5.62 -11.58
N ASP A 7 1.48 -6.48 -11.50
CA ASP A 7 0.24 -6.30 -12.28
C ASP A 7 -0.62 -5.21 -11.62
N PRO A 8 -0.95 -4.09 -12.31
CA PRO A 8 -1.78 -3.01 -11.78
C PRO A 8 -3.14 -3.50 -11.26
N ARG A 9 -3.74 -4.50 -11.92
CA ARG A 9 -5.03 -5.07 -11.53
C ARG A 9 -4.92 -5.79 -10.17
N GLY A 10 -3.79 -6.42 -9.91
CA GLY A 10 -3.49 -7.04 -8.61
C GLY A 10 -3.26 -6.01 -7.49
N VAL A 11 -2.66 -4.87 -7.82
CA VAL A 11 -2.51 -3.74 -6.89
C VAL A 11 -3.89 -3.16 -6.53
N ARG A 12 -4.77 -2.97 -7.51
CA ARG A 12 -6.17 -2.51 -7.29
C ARG A 12 -6.99 -3.50 -6.46
N PHE A 13 -6.87 -4.80 -6.75
CA PHE A 13 -7.54 -5.84 -5.97
C PHE A 13 -7.10 -5.82 -4.49
N THR A 14 -5.80 -5.69 -4.26
CA THR A 14 -5.24 -5.58 -2.91
C THR A 14 -5.74 -4.31 -2.20
N ALA A 15 -5.85 -3.20 -2.93
CA ALA A 15 -6.41 -1.96 -2.40
C ALA A 15 -7.90 -2.09 -2.04
N ALA A 16 -8.69 -2.83 -2.81
CA ALA A 16 -10.09 -3.11 -2.50
C ALA A 16 -10.23 -3.92 -1.18
N MET A 17 -9.42 -4.97 -1.01
CA MET A 17 -9.40 -5.75 0.23
C MET A 17 -8.92 -4.92 1.43
N THR A 18 -7.90 -4.09 1.22
CA THR A 18 -7.43 -3.14 2.24
C THR A 18 -8.52 -2.15 2.63
N SER A 19 -9.29 -1.64 1.66
CA SER A 19 -10.41 -0.72 1.92
C SER A 19 -11.48 -1.38 2.77
N ALA A 20 -11.81 -2.65 2.52
CA ALA A 20 -12.75 -3.40 3.36
C ALA A 20 -12.26 -3.54 4.81
N ILE A 21 -10.97 -3.82 5.01
CA ILE A 21 -10.36 -3.92 6.35
C ILE A 21 -10.36 -2.56 7.07
N LEU A 22 -10.02 -1.48 6.37
CA LEU A 22 -10.02 -0.12 6.94
C LEU A 22 -11.45 0.34 7.29
N ALA A 23 -12.43 0.04 6.44
CA ALA A 23 -13.84 0.29 6.72
C ALA A 23 -14.32 -0.51 7.95
N LEU A 24 -13.94 -1.78 8.08
CA LEU A 24 -14.18 -2.56 9.29
C LEU A 24 -13.53 -1.92 10.51
N GLY A 25 -12.30 -1.41 10.38
CA GLY A 25 -11.61 -0.66 11.42
C GLY A 25 -12.37 0.60 11.85
N LEU A 26 -12.99 1.33 10.91
CA LEU A 26 -13.79 2.53 11.21
C LEU A 26 -15.07 2.16 11.96
N ILE A 27 -15.80 1.16 11.46
CA ILE A 27 -17.08 0.73 12.06
C ILE A 27 -16.88 0.19 13.47
N THR A 28 -15.80 -0.57 13.68
CA THR A 28 -15.53 -1.22 14.97
C THR A 28 -14.69 -0.38 15.92
N ALA A 29 -14.06 0.70 15.44
CA ALA A 29 -13.02 1.45 16.15
C ALA A 29 -11.96 0.54 16.81
N SER A 30 -11.67 -0.60 16.20
CA SER A 30 -10.86 -1.65 16.80
C SER A 30 -9.37 -1.43 16.54
N TRP A 31 -8.63 -1.12 17.60
CA TRP A 31 -7.16 -1.03 17.54
C TRP A 31 -6.53 -2.35 17.07
N ARG A 32 -7.17 -3.50 17.33
CA ARG A 32 -6.67 -4.83 16.90
C ARG A 32 -6.74 -5.00 15.38
N VAL A 33 -7.83 -4.54 14.76
CA VAL A 33 -7.98 -4.56 13.30
C VAL A 33 -6.93 -3.64 12.67
N MET A 34 -6.73 -2.45 13.23
CA MET A 34 -5.71 -1.52 12.75
C MET A 34 -4.30 -2.03 12.98
N ALA A 35 -4.02 -2.69 14.11
CA ALA A 35 -2.71 -3.30 14.37
C ALA A 35 -2.40 -4.42 13.36
N ALA A 36 -3.38 -5.26 13.02
CA ALA A 36 -3.20 -6.28 12.00
C ALA A 36 -2.91 -5.67 10.62
N GLN A 37 -3.66 -4.64 10.23
CA GLN A 37 -3.43 -3.93 8.96
C GLN A 37 -2.08 -3.19 8.94
N MET A 38 -1.70 -2.58 10.06
CA MET A 38 -0.39 -1.94 10.25
C MET A 38 0.74 -2.95 10.04
N VAL A 39 0.67 -4.12 10.68
CA VAL A 39 1.67 -5.17 10.48
C VAL A 39 1.76 -5.56 9.01
N LEU A 40 0.61 -5.76 8.34
CA LEU A 40 0.59 -6.11 6.92
C LEU A 40 1.25 -5.02 6.05
N PHE A 41 0.94 -3.75 6.28
CA PHE A 41 1.59 -2.63 5.60
C PHE A 41 3.10 -2.61 5.86
N GLY A 42 3.53 -2.81 7.10
CA GLY A 42 4.95 -2.87 7.46
C GLY A 42 5.68 -4.01 6.75
N LEU A 43 5.10 -5.22 6.73
CA LEU A 43 5.66 -6.37 6.01
C LEU A 43 5.84 -6.05 4.52
N CYS A 44 4.83 -5.45 3.89
CA CYS A 44 4.89 -5.13 2.46
C CYS A 44 5.87 -3.99 2.16
N ALA A 45 5.95 -2.97 3.02
CA ALA A 45 6.84 -1.83 2.88
C ALA A 45 8.30 -2.24 3.04
N PHE A 46 8.63 -2.94 4.13
CA PHE A 46 10.01 -3.16 4.55
C PHE A 46 10.59 -4.48 4.05
N LEU A 47 9.84 -5.59 4.08
CA LEU A 47 10.32 -6.91 3.68
C LEU A 47 10.01 -7.21 2.21
N GLY A 48 8.83 -6.80 1.73
CA GLY A 48 8.50 -6.78 0.30
C GLY A 48 7.08 -7.21 -0.05
N MET A 49 6.65 -6.82 -1.26
CA MET A 49 5.28 -7.00 -1.76
C MET A 49 4.84 -8.45 -1.95
N ARG A 50 5.76 -9.42 -1.97
CA ARG A 50 5.42 -10.85 -2.11
C ARG A 50 4.67 -11.39 -0.88
N LEU A 51 4.84 -10.74 0.27
CA LEU A 51 4.22 -11.12 1.54
C LEU A 51 2.74 -10.70 1.64
N ASN A 52 2.23 -9.95 0.67
CA ASN A 52 0.84 -9.55 0.68
C ASN A 52 -0.08 -10.75 0.40
N PRO A 53 -0.96 -11.16 1.33
CA PRO A 53 -1.83 -12.32 1.17
C PRO A 53 -2.85 -12.10 0.06
N TRP A 54 -3.38 -10.88 -0.08
CA TRP A 54 -4.34 -10.53 -1.14
C TRP A 54 -3.67 -10.53 -2.51
N GLY A 55 -2.40 -10.12 -2.59
CA GLY A 55 -1.60 -10.25 -3.80
C GLY A 55 -1.39 -11.71 -4.20
N PHE A 56 -1.22 -12.62 -3.23
CA PHE A 56 -1.17 -14.07 -3.50
C PHE A 56 -2.52 -14.60 -3.99
N VAL A 57 -3.62 -14.24 -3.34
CA VAL A 57 -4.98 -14.61 -3.76
C VAL A 57 -5.25 -14.15 -5.19
N TYR A 58 -4.88 -12.90 -5.53
CA TYR A 58 -5.02 -12.40 -6.89
C TYR A 58 -4.27 -13.28 -7.90
N ARG A 59 -2.98 -13.57 -7.67
CA ARG A 59 -2.17 -14.38 -8.59
C ARG A 59 -2.68 -15.81 -8.77
N GLN A 60 -3.28 -16.40 -7.74
CA GLN A 60 -3.72 -17.78 -7.77
C GLN A 60 -5.16 -17.95 -8.29
N ALA A 61 -6.07 -17.07 -7.88
CA ALA A 61 -7.50 -17.26 -8.14
C ALA A 61 -8.06 -16.34 -9.23
N VAL A 62 -7.50 -15.13 -9.37
CA VAL A 62 -8.02 -14.09 -10.26
C VAL A 62 -7.21 -14.03 -11.54
N GLN A 63 -5.90 -13.80 -11.45
CA GLN A 63 -4.99 -13.64 -12.58
C GLN A 63 -5.10 -14.73 -13.65
N PRO A 64 -5.22 -16.04 -13.32
CA PRO A 64 -5.32 -17.09 -14.36
C PRO A 64 -6.60 -17.01 -15.21
N ARG A 65 -7.61 -16.26 -14.74
CA ARG A 65 -8.88 -16.06 -15.44
C ARG A 65 -8.89 -14.80 -16.33
N LEU A 66 -7.83 -14.00 -16.29
CA LEU A 66 -7.69 -12.80 -17.10
C LEU A 66 -6.69 -13.02 -18.23
N SER A 67 -6.89 -12.30 -19.34
CA SER A 67 -5.89 -12.22 -20.39
C SER A 67 -4.57 -11.64 -19.86
N PRO A 68 -3.42 -12.16 -20.32
CA PRO A 68 -2.11 -11.60 -19.99
C PRO A 68 -2.05 -10.10 -20.30
N ILE A 69 -1.31 -9.36 -19.47
CA ILE A 69 -1.01 -7.94 -19.71
C ILE A 69 0.41 -7.80 -20.26
N ASP A 70 0.63 -6.77 -21.05
CA ASP A 70 1.94 -6.45 -21.59
C ASP A 70 2.91 -6.02 -20.48
N GLN A 71 4.20 -6.31 -20.69
CA GLN A 71 5.25 -5.97 -19.71
C GLN A 71 5.38 -4.45 -19.51
N ALA A 72 5.11 -3.66 -20.55
CA ALA A 72 5.17 -2.20 -20.52
C ALA A 72 4.09 -1.57 -19.62
N GLU A 73 2.97 -2.28 -19.39
CA GLU A 73 1.89 -1.81 -18.53
C GLU A 73 2.09 -2.19 -17.06
N ARG A 74 3.13 -2.95 -16.74
CA ARG A 74 3.38 -3.38 -15.36
C ARG A 74 3.99 -2.28 -14.52
N GLU A 75 3.56 -2.24 -13.27
CA GLU A 75 4.00 -1.23 -12.30
C GLU A 75 5.32 -1.61 -11.63
N GLU A 76 6.16 -0.61 -11.39
CA GLU A 76 7.35 -0.77 -10.57
C GLU A 76 6.97 -1.01 -9.10
N PRO A 77 7.64 -1.93 -8.39
CA PRO A 77 7.32 -2.23 -7.00
C PRO A 77 7.79 -1.16 -6.01
N ALA A 78 8.78 -0.32 -6.37
CA ALA A 78 9.34 0.68 -5.44
C ALA A 78 8.31 1.76 -5.02
N PRO A 79 7.58 2.42 -5.96
CA PRO A 79 6.51 3.35 -5.60
C PRO A 79 5.41 2.70 -4.74
N VAL A 80 5.05 1.45 -5.07
CA VAL A 80 4.01 0.72 -4.32
C VAL A 80 4.47 0.43 -2.89
N ARG A 81 5.73 0.01 -2.69
CA ARG A 81 6.30 -0.18 -1.34
C ARG A 81 6.34 1.11 -0.53
N PHE A 82 6.65 2.24 -1.15
CA PHE A 82 6.57 3.55 -0.50
C PHE A 82 5.13 3.84 -0.04
N SER A 83 4.14 3.60 -0.90
CA SER A 83 2.73 3.72 -0.53
C SER A 83 2.34 2.83 0.65
N GLN A 84 2.89 1.61 0.75
CA GLN A 84 2.67 0.74 1.92
C GLN A 84 3.27 1.36 3.19
N GLY A 85 4.45 2.01 3.10
CA GLY A 85 5.05 2.72 4.22
C GLY A 85 4.22 3.92 4.71
N VAL A 86 3.63 4.68 3.79
CA VAL A 86 2.67 5.73 4.13
C VAL A 86 1.43 5.15 4.81
N GLY A 87 0.89 4.05 4.27
CA GLY A 87 -0.23 3.33 4.89
C GLY A 87 0.10 2.81 6.29
N PHE A 88 1.32 2.31 6.50
CA PHE A 88 1.82 1.89 7.80
C PHE A 88 1.80 3.04 8.81
N ALA A 89 2.25 4.23 8.43
CA ALA A 89 2.25 5.39 9.32
C ALA A 89 0.83 5.79 9.75
N PHE A 90 -0.13 5.85 8.82
CA PHE A 90 -1.53 6.11 9.17
C PHE A 90 -2.13 5.01 10.04
N ALA A 91 -1.87 3.74 9.73
CA ALA A 91 -2.37 2.62 10.51
C ALA A 91 -1.77 2.61 11.93
N LEU A 92 -0.50 2.97 12.09
CA LEU A 92 0.14 3.12 13.39
C LEU A 92 -0.53 4.20 14.24
N VAL A 93 -0.76 5.39 13.66
CA VAL A 93 -1.47 6.48 14.34
C VAL A 93 -2.89 6.06 14.70
N ALA A 94 -3.59 5.37 13.79
CA ALA A 94 -4.94 4.86 14.04
C ALA A 94 -4.96 3.83 15.17
N THR A 95 -4.02 2.89 15.18
CA THR A 95 -3.85 1.89 16.24
C THR A 95 -3.61 2.54 17.59
N ILE A 96 -2.68 3.50 17.68
CA ILE A 96 -2.40 4.23 18.93
C ILE A 96 -3.64 5.00 19.37
N GLY A 97 -4.30 5.73 18.46
CA GLY A 97 -5.51 6.50 18.75
C GLY A 97 -6.63 5.63 19.32
N TYR A 98 -6.93 4.49 18.70
CA TYR A 98 -7.95 3.57 19.20
C TYR A 98 -7.52 2.87 20.50
N ALA A 99 -6.25 2.50 20.66
CA ALA A 99 -5.76 1.84 21.87
C ALA A 99 -5.73 2.77 23.09
N ALA A 100 -5.42 4.06 22.89
CA ALA A 100 -5.39 5.08 23.93
C ALA A 100 -6.78 5.69 24.23
N GLY A 101 -7.83 5.29 23.52
CA GLY A 101 -9.17 5.88 23.64
C GLY A 101 -9.34 7.25 22.98
N TRP A 102 -8.34 7.73 22.23
CA TRP A 102 -8.41 8.95 21.44
C TRP A 102 -9.17 8.70 20.12
N ALA A 103 -10.48 8.49 20.26
CA ALA A 103 -11.35 8.07 19.15
C ALA A 103 -11.24 8.98 17.92
N THR A 104 -11.21 10.31 18.11
CA THR A 104 -11.10 11.27 17.00
C THR A 104 -9.80 11.11 16.22
N LEU A 105 -8.66 10.95 16.91
CA LEU A 105 -7.37 10.73 16.24
C LEU A 105 -7.37 9.42 15.45
N GLY A 106 -7.89 8.36 16.07
CA GLY A 106 -8.02 7.05 15.42
C GLY A 106 -8.89 7.10 14.17
N LEU A 107 -10.06 7.72 14.27
CA LEU A 107 -11.02 7.87 13.17
C LEU A 107 -10.44 8.70 12.02
N VAL A 108 -9.81 9.84 12.30
CA VAL A 108 -9.24 10.70 11.26
C VAL A 108 -8.11 9.99 10.52
N ALA A 109 -7.17 9.37 11.25
CA ALA A 109 -6.07 8.65 10.62
C ALA A 109 -6.55 7.46 9.78
N ASN A 110 -7.50 6.67 10.29
CA ASN A 110 -8.07 5.53 9.58
C ASN A 110 -8.88 5.98 8.35
N ALA A 111 -9.69 7.04 8.47
CA ALA A 111 -10.47 7.57 7.35
C ALA A 111 -9.58 8.08 6.21
N LEU A 112 -8.47 8.77 6.53
CA LEU A 112 -7.50 9.20 5.51
C LEU A 112 -6.87 8.01 4.78
N ALA A 113 -6.47 6.97 5.53
CA ALA A 113 -5.97 5.74 4.93
C ALA A 113 -7.01 5.07 4.03
N LEU A 114 -8.28 5.02 4.46
CA LEU A 114 -9.38 4.46 3.69
C LEU A 114 -9.62 5.22 2.39
N VAL A 115 -9.64 6.55 2.43
CA VAL A 115 -9.79 7.39 1.22
C VAL A 115 -8.68 7.09 0.22
N ALA A 116 -7.42 7.03 0.68
CA ALA A 116 -6.29 6.70 -0.19
C ALA A 116 -6.41 5.29 -0.79
N ALA A 117 -6.86 4.31 0.00
CA ALA A 117 -7.08 2.94 -0.47
C ALA A 117 -8.22 2.86 -1.50
N LEU A 118 -9.33 3.57 -1.27
CA LEU A 118 -10.48 3.62 -2.18
C LEU A 118 -10.15 4.31 -3.51
N LEU A 119 -9.38 5.39 -3.48
CA LEU A 119 -8.91 6.05 -4.70
C LEU A 119 -8.12 5.08 -5.59
N ASN A 120 -7.28 4.25 -4.99
CA ASN A 120 -6.54 3.24 -5.71
C ASN A 120 -7.44 2.08 -6.17
N ALA A 121 -8.39 1.63 -5.34
CA ALA A 121 -9.28 0.53 -5.66
C ALA A 121 -10.26 0.85 -6.81
N VAL A 122 -10.85 2.06 -6.79
CA VAL A 122 -11.91 2.47 -7.73
C VAL A 122 -11.34 3.12 -8.98
N PHE A 123 -10.45 4.10 -8.81
CA PHE A 123 -9.93 4.89 -9.94
C PHE A 123 -8.58 4.38 -10.45
N GLY A 124 -7.94 3.44 -9.74
CA GLY A 124 -6.57 3.05 -10.04
C GLY A 124 -5.56 4.16 -9.73
N TYR A 125 -5.93 5.12 -8.88
CA TYR A 125 -5.07 6.27 -8.55
C TYR A 125 -4.32 6.01 -7.23
N CYS A 126 -3.06 5.59 -7.36
CA CYS A 126 -2.15 5.42 -6.22
C CYS A 126 -1.50 6.76 -5.84
N LEU A 127 -2.12 7.51 -4.92
CA LEU A 127 -1.60 8.80 -4.43
C LEU A 127 -0.17 8.67 -3.88
N GLY A 128 0.13 7.61 -3.13
CA GLY A 128 1.48 7.35 -2.60
C GLY A 128 2.52 7.15 -3.70
N CYS A 129 2.15 6.50 -4.81
CA CYS A 129 3.02 6.29 -5.95
C CYS A 129 3.32 7.63 -6.66
N GLN A 130 2.33 8.51 -6.81
CA GLN A 130 2.53 9.85 -7.38
C GLN A 130 3.43 10.71 -6.49
N LEU A 131 3.20 10.68 -5.18
CA LEU A 131 4.05 11.37 -4.21
C LEU A 131 5.51 10.88 -4.29
N TYR A 132 5.73 9.56 -4.40
CA TYR A 132 7.07 9.00 -4.58
C TYR A 132 7.78 9.57 -5.81
N LEU A 133 7.09 9.65 -6.95
CA LEU A 133 7.67 10.21 -8.18
C LEU A 133 7.98 11.70 -8.05
N VAL A 134 7.11 12.47 -7.39
CA VAL A 134 7.35 13.89 -7.11
C VAL A 134 8.57 14.05 -6.20
N LEU A 135 8.65 13.31 -5.10
CA LEU A 135 9.79 13.35 -4.18
C LEU A 135 11.10 12.96 -4.86
N ARG A 136 11.07 11.93 -5.72
CA ARG A 136 12.26 11.49 -6.48
C ARG A 136 12.70 12.53 -7.51
N ARG A 137 11.77 13.29 -8.12
CA ARG A 137 12.10 14.39 -9.04
C ARG A 137 12.71 15.60 -8.33
N LEU A 138 12.28 15.85 -7.09
CA LEU A 138 12.78 16.94 -6.26
C LEU A 138 14.06 16.58 -5.49
N ALA A 139 14.38 15.29 -5.38
CA ALA A 139 15.61 14.82 -4.76
C ALA A 139 16.82 15.34 -5.56
N PRO A 140 17.80 16.00 -4.91
CA PRO A 140 19.01 16.49 -5.59
C PRO A 140 19.73 15.32 -6.27
N ALA A 141 20.28 15.55 -7.47
CA ALA A 141 20.97 14.54 -8.30
C ALA A 141 22.26 13.95 -7.69
N GLY A 142 22.51 14.11 -6.39
CA GLY A 142 23.79 13.86 -5.73
C GLY A 142 24.09 12.43 -5.30
N ALA A 143 23.39 11.42 -5.82
CA ALA A 143 23.71 10.01 -5.55
C ALA A 143 24.06 9.24 -6.84
N SER A 144 24.89 9.84 -7.68
CA SER A 144 25.68 9.09 -8.65
C SER A 144 26.80 8.39 -7.87
N ALA A 145 26.67 7.08 -7.63
CA ALA A 145 27.80 6.28 -7.16
C ALA A 145 28.96 6.34 -8.19
N PRO A 146 30.23 6.29 -7.77
CA PRO A 146 31.36 6.30 -8.70
C PRO A 146 31.34 5.03 -9.58
N ASP A 147 31.61 5.22 -10.87
CA ASP A 147 31.88 4.18 -11.87
C ASP A 147 33.13 3.37 -11.47
N PRO A 148 33.02 2.07 -11.13
CA PRO A 148 34.19 1.24 -10.88
C PRO A 148 34.71 0.71 -12.22
N ARG A 149 35.58 1.49 -12.84
CA ARG A 149 36.51 0.97 -13.85
C ARG A 149 37.60 0.14 -13.19
#